data_AF-A0A016SYX5-F1
#
_entry.id   AF-A0A016SYX5-F1
#
_cell.length_a   1.000
_cell.length_b   1.000
_cell.length_c   1.000
_cell.angle_alpha   90.00
_cell.angle_beta   90.00
_cell.angle_gamma   90.00
#
_symmetry.space_group_name_H-M   'P 1'
#
loop_
_entity.id
_entity.type
_entity.pdbx_description
1 polymer ?
#
loop_
_entity_poly.entity_id
_entity_poly.type
_entity_poly.pdbx_seq_one_letter_code
_entity_poly.pdbx_strand_id
1 'polypeptide(L)'
;MLWYWNVHGAGPRGETPADFNDFRPFAKFTKPIVKQFAQVEGVCGVAVNRNVYTVNKSKHFIASQAERSSDEVIVGTLGDEHLSTFVQIV
;
A
#
# COMPACT_ATOMS: atom_id res chain seq x y z
N MET A 1 -2.05 -12.38 -10.09
CA MET A 1 -2.46 -11.39 -9.07
C MET A 1 -3.04 -12.14 -7.90
N LEU A 2 -2.54 -11.94 -6.68
CA LEU A 2 -3.09 -12.59 -5.49
C LEU A 2 -3.27 -11.59 -4.36
N TRP A 3 -4.50 -11.55 -3.84
CA TRP A 3 -4.85 -10.93 -2.58
C TRP A 3 -5.09 -12.04 -1.55
N TYR A 4 -4.44 -11.95 -0.39
CA TYR A 4 -4.70 -12.83 0.75
C TYR A 4 -5.01 -12.01 2.01
N TRP A 5 -5.52 -12.68 3.03
CA TRP A 5 -5.77 -12.10 4.34
C TRP A 5 -5.08 -12.96 5.40
N ASN A 6 -4.49 -12.31 6.39
CA ASN A 6 -3.98 -12.99 7.58
C ASN A 6 -4.08 -12.01 8.75
N VAL A 7 -5.00 -12.27 9.67
CA VAL A 7 -5.26 -11.43 10.86
C VAL A 7 -5.45 -12.32 12.08
N HIS A 8 -5.16 -11.79 13.28
CA HIS A 8 -5.43 -12.49 14.54
C HIS A 8 -6.90 -12.39 14.98
N GLY A 9 -7.67 -11.45 14.42
CA GLY A 9 -9.08 -11.25 14.72
C GLY A 9 -9.59 -9.93 14.15
N ALA A 10 -10.80 -9.53 14.59
CA ALA A 10 -11.38 -8.22 14.26
C ALA A 10 -10.98 -7.13 15.25
N GLY A 11 -10.95 -5.89 14.77
CA GLY A 11 -10.61 -4.68 15.50
C GLY A 11 -9.10 -4.50 15.76
N PRO A 12 -8.70 -3.38 16.40
CA PRO A 12 -7.30 -2.93 16.46
C PRO A 12 -6.31 -3.92 17.08
N ARG A 13 -6.80 -4.90 17.85
CA ARG A 13 -5.98 -5.94 18.49
C ARG A 13 -5.79 -7.18 17.62
N GLY A 14 -6.53 -7.27 16.51
CA GLY A 14 -6.46 -8.35 15.54
C GLY A 14 -5.51 -8.08 14.39
N GLU A 15 -4.91 -6.88 14.30
CA GLU A 15 -3.98 -6.53 13.23
C GLU A 15 -2.74 -7.43 13.19
N THR A 16 -2.23 -7.70 11.99
CA THR A 16 -0.90 -8.29 11.75
C THR A 16 0.01 -7.24 11.09
N PRO A 17 1.33 -7.48 11.01
CA PRO A 17 2.23 -6.57 10.31
C PRO A 17 1.78 -6.29 8.87
N ALA A 18 1.84 -5.02 8.45
CA ALA A 18 1.53 -4.56 7.10
C ALA A 18 2.69 -4.89 6.12
N ASP A 19 3.02 -6.18 6.00
CA ASP A 19 4.04 -6.71 5.11
C ASP A 19 3.65 -8.10 4.57
N PHE A 20 4.45 -8.67 3.67
CA PHE A 20 4.22 -9.98 3.07
C PHE A 20 5.02 -11.13 3.70
N ASN A 21 5.65 -10.91 4.87
CA ASN A 21 6.57 -11.89 5.48
C ASN A 21 5.88 -13.17 5.94
N ASP A 22 4.57 -13.11 6.16
CA ASP A 22 3.74 -14.25 6.57
C ASP A 22 3.08 -14.99 5.40
N PHE A 23 3.34 -14.57 4.17
CA PHE A 23 2.79 -15.24 2.99
C PHE A 23 3.36 -16.65 2.83
N ARG A 24 2.48 -17.64 2.69
CA ARG A 24 2.85 -19.02 2.39
C ARG A 24 2.48 -19.33 0.93
N PRO A 25 3.46 -19.56 0.04
CA PRO A 25 3.19 -19.91 -1.34
C PRO A 25 2.31 -21.15 -1.47
N PHE A 26 1.38 -21.12 -2.42
CA PHE A 26 0.52 -22.25 -2.74
C PHE A 26 0.21 -22.31 -4.24
N ALA A 27 0.07 -23.53 -4.77
CA ALA A 27 -0.12 -23.77 -6.20
C ALA A 27 0.92 -22.98 -7.04
N LYS A 28 0.45 -22.13 -7.97
CA LYS A 28 1.31 -21.27 -8.81
C LYS A 28 1.52 -19.86 -8.24
N PHE A 29 0.99 -19.55 -7.06
CA PHE A 29 1.12 -18.24 -6.44
C PHE A 29 2.35 -18.21 -5.54
N THR A 30 3.45 -17.71 -6.09
CA THR A 30 4.73 -17.60 -5.39
C THR A 30 4.96 -16.25 -4.73
N LYS A 31 4.23 -15.21 -5.15
CA LYS A 31 4.29 -13.85 -4.58
C LYS A 31 2.89 -13.22 -4.52
N PRO A 32 2.50 -12.61 -3.38
CA PRO A 32 1.28 -11.83 -3.29
C PRO A 32 1.51 -10.42 -3.82
N ILE A 33 0.42 -9.70 -4.07
CA ILE A 33 0.48 -8.27 -4.40
C ILE A 33 -0.38 -7.41 -3.47
N VAL A 34 -1.31 -8.03 -2.74
CA VAL A 34 -2.13 -7.39 -1.70
C VAL A 34 -2.24 -8.33 -0.50
N LYS A 35 -2.19 -7.76 0.70
CA LYS A 35 -2.55 -8.41 1.95
C LYS A 35 -3.57 -7.54 2.69
N GLN A 36 -4.62 -8.14 3.21
CA GLN A 36 -5.45 -7.51 4.25
C GLN A 36 -4.87 -7.83 5.62
N PHE A 37 -4.34 -6.83 6.31
CA PHE A 37 -3.65 -6.99 7.60
C PHE A 37 -4.48 -6.52 8.79
N ALA A 38 -5.61 -5.85 8.57
CA ALA A 38 -6.56 -5.44 9.60
C ALA A 38 -8.02 -5.59 9.13
N GLN A 39 -8.94 -5.83 10.07
CA GLN A 39 -10.37 -6.02 9.82
C GLN A 39 -11.21 -5.25 10.83
N VAL A 40 -12.29 -4.61 10.38
CA VAL A 40 -13.23 -3.89 11.26
C VAL A 40 -12.53 -2.80 12.09
N GLU A 41 -11.62 -2.06 11.46
CA GLU A 41 -10.94 -0.92 12.07
C GLU A 41 -11.83 0.33 12.03
N GLY A 42 -11.90 1.05 13.14
CA GLY A 42 -12.63 2.31 13.21
C GLY A 42 -11.78 3.47 12.72
N VAL A 43 -11.95 3.87 11.46
CA VAL A 43 -11.25 5.02 10.86
C VAL A 43 -12.28 6.11 10.57
N CYS A 44 -12.11 7.28 11.18
CA CYS A 44 -13.01 8.43 11.01
C CYS A 44 -14.50 8.09 11.24
N GLY A 45 -14.80 7.21 12.20
CA GLY A 45 -16.17 6.78 12.52
C GLY A 45 -16.76 5.71 11.58
N VAL A 46 -15.98 5.20 10.63
CA VAL A 46 -16.38 4.14 9.69
C VAL A 46 -15.58 2.87 9.96
N ALA A 47 -16.24 1.72 9.93
CA ALA A 47 -15.58 0.43 10.00
C ALA A 47 -14.98 0.07 8.63
N VAL A 48 -13.66 -0.14 8.57
CA VAL A 48 -12.92 -0.44 7.34
C VAL A 48 -12.01 -1.66 7.53
N ASN A 49 -11.60 -2.26 6.41
CA ASN A 49 -10.49 -3.20 6.40
C ASN A 49 -9.26 -2.49 5.84
N ARG A 50 -8.09 -2.74 6.42
CA ARG A 50 -6.84 -2.11 5.98
C ARG A 50 -6.00 -3.12 5.20
N ASN A 51 -5.50 -2.66 4.06
CA ASN A 51 -4.75 -3.45 3.11
C ASN A 51 -3.38 -2.86 2.89
N VAL A 52 -2.47 -3.73 2.52
CA VAL A 52 -1.12 -3.39 2.11
C VAL A 52 -0.85 -3.98 0.73
N TYR A 53 -0.35 -3.17 -0.20
CA TYR A 53 -0.11 -3.61 -1.57
C TYR A 53 1.15 -3.03 -2.20
N THR A 54 1.68 -3.76 -3.17
CA THR A 54 2.82 -3.33 -3.98
C THR A 54 2.35 -2.36 -5.04
N VAL A 55 2.91 -1.16 -5.04
CA VAL A 55 2.73 -0.17 -6.11
C VAL A 55 3.91 -0.23 -7.07
N ASN A 56 3.64 -0.59 -8.32
CA ASN A 56 4.61 -0.35 -9.39
C ASN A 56 4.46 1.12 -9.81
N LYS A 57 5.44 1.97 -9.46
CA LYS A 57 5.54 3.29 -10.08
C LYS A 57 5.74 3.07 -11.57
N SER A 58 4.73 3.37 -12.40
CA SER A 58 4.99 3.64 -13.82
C SER A 58 6.03 4.75 -13.85
N LYS A 59 7.11 4.59 -14.62
CA LYS A 59 8.01 5.70 -14.91
C LYS A 59 7.18 6.77 -15.60
N HIS A 60 6.63 7.71 -14.83
CA HIS A 60 6.20 8.96 -15.41
C HIS A 60 7.51 9.54 -15.93
N PHE A 61 7.67 9.56 -17.25
CA PHE A 61 8.74 10.30 -17.88
C PHE A 61 8.47 11.75 -17.47
N ILE A 62 9.05 12.17 -16.35
CA ILE A 62 9.18 13.60 -16.07
C ILE A 62 10.17 14.04 -17.13
N ALA A 63 9.64 14.42 -18.30
CA ALA A 63 10.33 15.33 -19.18
C ALA A 63 10.75 16.48 -18.25
N SER A 64 12.06 16.65 -18.08
CA SER A 64 12.66 17.72 -17.30
C SER A 64 11.90 19.01 -17.62
N GLN A 65 11.08 19.48 -16.67
CA GLN A 65 10.44 20.78 -16.81
C GLN A 65 11.58 21.79 -16.75
N ALA A 66 12.00 22.28 -17.92
CA ALA A 66 12.57 23.61 -17.98
C ALA A 66 11.51 24.53 -17.36
N GLU A 67 11.89 25.17 -16.26
CA GLU A 67 11.05 26.04 -15.44
C GLU A 67 10.18 26.95 -16.32
N ARG A 68 8.86 26.77 -16.25
CA ARG A 68 7.91 27.84 -16.58
C ARG A 68 6.89 27.98 -15.45
N SER A 69 7.04 29.12 -14.79
CA SER A 69 6.13 29.77 -13.85
C SER A 69 4.65 29.64 -14.24
N SER A 70 3.82 29.21 -13.27
CA SER A 70 2.51 29.81 -12.88
C SER A 70 1.60 28.75 -12.22
N ASP A 71 1.33 28.93 -10.93
CA ASP A 71 0.13 28.51 -10.17
C ASP A 71 -0.29 27.03 -10.07
N GLU A 72 0.64 26.07 -10.04
CA GLU A 72 0.27 24.69 -9.69
C GLU A 72 0.46 24.40 -8.19
N VAL A 73 -0.65 24.33 -7.45
CA VAL A 73 -0.65 23.80 -6.07
C VAL A 73 -0.58 22.28 -6.15
N ILE A 74 0.60 21.72 -5.90
CA ILE A 74 0.78 20.26 -5.81
C ILE A 74 0.21 19.78 -4.48
N VAL A 75 -0.98 19.18 -4.50
CA VAL A 75 -1.58 18.52 -3.34
C VAL A 75 -1.11 17.07 -3.29
N GLY A 76 -0.16 16.80 -2.38
CA GLY A 76 0.33 15.46 -2.07
C GLY A 76 1.54 15.04 -2.89
N THR A 77 2.69 14.91 -2.23
CA THR A 77 3.89 14.31 -2.83
C THR A 77 3.84 12.80 -2.64
N LEU A 78 3.85 12.05 -3.74
CA LEU A 78 3.91 10.59 -3.70
C LEU A 78 5.35 10.12 -3.48
N GLY A 79 5.81 10.20 -2.22
CA GLY A 79 7.01 9.54 -1.70
C GLY A 79 8.32 9.82 -2.45
N ASP A 80 9.11 10.75 -1.91
CA ASP A 80 10.42 11.14 -2.40
C ASP A 80 11.47 10.02 -2.27
N GLU A 81 12.46 10.04 -3.17
CA GLU A 81 13.40 8.95 -3.43
C GLU A 81 14.44 8.76 -2.32
N HIS A 82 14.17 7.89 -1.33
CA HIS A 82 15.22 7.09 -0.68
C HIS A 82 14.69 5.91 0.17
N LEU A 83 13.68 5.16 -0.26
CA LEU A 83 13.25 3.98 0.50
C LEU A 83 12.90 2.80 -0.42
N SER A 84 13.68 1.73 -0.26
CA SER A 84 13.53 0.44 -0.93
C SER A 84 12.11 -0.10 -0.75
N THR A 85 11.45 -0.42 -1.86
CA THR A 85 10.18 -1.16 -1.94
C THR A 85 9.01 -0.48 -1.21
N PHE A 86 8.35 0.46 -1.89
CA PHE A 86 7.17 1.14 -1.33
C PHE A 86 6.00 0.17 -1.15
N VAL A 87 5.47 0.22 0.07
CA VAL A 87 4.34 -0.53 0.57
C VAL A 87 3.25 0.48 0.91
N GLN A 88 2.14 0.50 0.17
CA GLN A 88 1.06 1.46 0.42
C GLN A 88 0.00 0.82 1.33
N ILE A 89 -0.34 1.54 2.40
CA ILE A 89 -1.38 1.16 3.37
C ILE A 89 -2.63 1.97 3.07
N VAL A 90 -3.77 1.30 2.88
CA VAL A 90 -5.09 1.93 2.73
C VAL A 90 -6.08 1.21 3.62
#